data_AF-A0A832XGL3-F1
#
_entry.id   AF-A0A832XGL3-F1
#
_cell.length_a   1.000
_cell.length_b   1.000
_cell.length_c   1.000
_cell.angle_alpha   90.00
_cell.angle_beta   90.00
_cell.angle_gamma   90.00
#
_symmetry.space_group_name_H-M   'P 1'
#
loop_
_entity.id
_entity.type
_entity.pdbx_description
1 polymer ?
#
loop_
_entity_poly.entity_id
_entity_poly.type
_entity_poly.pdbx_seq_one_letter_code
_entity_poly.pdbx_strand_id
1 'polypeptide(L)'
;MWCQRLLGEVSNNVQVVATGTEEMTTSIKGIFQSASQAATITDTAVKIVEQTNHKISALGESSVDIGQVVKVITEIAGQNNLLALNATIEAARAGEAGKGFAVVANEVKQLANQTAKATSDTSEKIKIIQADAKNAVEAMDEITNVINEVNDISGTIASAVEEQSATTNEMSRNVA
;
A
#
# COMPACT_ATOMS: atom_id res chain seq x y z
N MET A 1 -40.77 -58.29 -20.87
CA MET A 1 -41.16 -57.07 -20.12
C MET A 1 -40.08 -56.60 -19.13
N TRP A 2 -39.57 -57.43 -18.22
CA TRP A 2 -38.58 -57.00 -17.22
C TRP A 2 -37.24 -56.49 -17.80
N CYS A 3 -36.62 -57.22 -18.73
CA CYS A 3 -35.40 -56.77 -19.42
C CYS A 3 -35.59 -55.47 -20.23
N GLN A 4 -36.75 -55.28 -20.85
CA GLN A 4 -37.00 -54.11 -21.70
C GLN A 4 -37.20 -52.83 -20.87
N ARG A 5 -37.76 -52.97 -19.66
CA ARG A 5 -37.84 -51.87 -18.69
C ARG A 5 -36.46 -51.53 -18.09
N LEU A 6 -35.67 -52.55 -17.72
CA LEU A 6 -34.28 -52.38 -17.27
C LEU A 6 -33.41 -51.69 -18.33
N LEU A 7 -33.50 -52.10 -19.60
CA LEU A 7 -32.76 -51.48 -20.70
C LEU A 7 -33.15 -50.00 -20.89
N GLY A 8 -34.43 -49.66 -20.75
CA GLY A 8 -34.90 -48.27 -20.80
C GLY A 8 -34.38 -47.42 -19.64
N GLU A 9 -34.36 -47.96 -18.41
CA GLU A 9 -33.80 -47.28 -17.24
C GLU A 9 -32.28 -47.08 -17.36
N VAL A 10 -31.54 -48.10 -17.83
CA VAL A 10 -30.09 -47.99 -18.08
C VAL A 10 -29.79 -46.96 -19.18
N SER A 11 -30.54 -46.98 -20.29
CA SER A 11 -30.36 -46.00 -21.38
C SER A 11 -30.63 -44.57 -20.91
N ASN A 12 -31.65 -44.36 -20.07
CA ASN A 12 -31.94 -43.05 -19.51
C ASN A 12 -30.83 -42.58 -18.55
N ASN A 13 -30.30 -43.48 -17.72
CA ASN A 13 -29.20 -43.15 -16.81
C ASN A 13 -27.91 -42.80 -17.58
N VAL A 14 -27.58 -43.54 -18.65
CA VAL A 14 -26.43 -43.24 -19.53
C VAL A 14 -26.60 -41.86 -20.18
N GLN A 15 -27.80 -41.53 -20.67
CA GLN A 15 -28.08 -40.21 -21.24
C GLN A 15 -27.93 -39.07 -20.22
N VAL A 16 -28.41 -39.26 -18.98
CA VAL A 16 -28.25 -38.27 -17.90
C VAL A 16 -26.77 -38.06 -17.57
N VAL A 17 -25.98 -39.13 -17.51
CA VAL A 17 -24.53 -39.02 -17.28
C VAL A 17 -23.84 -38.32 -18.45
N ALA A 18 -24.22 -38.60 -19.70
CA ALA A 18 -23.67 -37.92 -20.89
C ALA A 18 -23.86 -36.40 -20.81
N THR A 19 -25.10 -35.96 -20.55
CA THR A 19 -25.42 -34.53 -20.41
C THR A 19 -24.70 -33.90 -19.23
N GLY A 20 -24.63 -34.57 -18.07
CA GLY A 20 -23.89 -34.07 -16.91
C GLY A 20 -22.39 -33.92 -17.18
N THR A 21 -21.82 -34.77 -18.03
CA THR A 21 -20.39 -34.71 -18.42
C THR A 21 -20.11 -33.53 -19.36
N GLU A 22 -21.04 -33.21 -20.27
CA GLU A 22 -20.96 -32.02 -21.13
C GLU A 22 -21.06 -30.71 -20.32
N GLU A 23 -21.99 -30.65 -19.36
CA GLU A 23 -22.14 -29.51 -18.44
C GLU A 23 -20.90 -29.34 -17.56
N MET A 24 -20.33 -30.44 -17.05
CA MET A 24 -19.09 -30.43 -16.28
C MET A 24 -17.91 -29.89 -17.10
N THR A 25 -17.78 -30.31 -18.35
CA THR A 25 -16.72 -29.82 -19.26
C THR A 25 -16.81 -28.30 -19.45
N THR A 26 -18.02 -27.77 -19.60
CA THR A 26 -18.25 -26.32 -19.71
C THR A 26 -17.86 -25.59 -18.42
N SER A 27 -18.24 -26.16 -17.26
CA SER A 27 -17.92 -25.60 -15.94
C SER A 27 -16.41 -25.58 -15.67
N ILE A 28 -15.71 -26.68 -15.95
CA ILE A 28 -14.25 -26.80 -15.82
C ILE A 28 -13.54 -25.72 -16.65
N LYS A 29 -13.97 -25.51 -17.89
CA LYS A 29 -13.40 -24.46 -18.75
C LYS A 29 -13.61 -23.05 -18.17
N GLY A 30 -14.78 -22.78 -17.58
CA GLY A 30 -15.08 -21.51 -16.91
C GLY A 30 -14.21 -21.28 -15.68
N ILE A 31 -14.00 -22.33 -14.86
CA ILE A 31 -13.12 -22.27 -13.68
C ILE A 31 -11.66 -22.04 -14.11
N PHE A 32 -11.19 -22.75 -15.14
CA PHE A 32 -9.85 -22.55 -15.71
C PHE A 32 -9.60 -21.09 -16.11
N GLN A 33 -10.53 -20.51 -16.87
CA GLN A 33 -10.43 -19.13 -17.33
C GLN A 33 -10.43 -18.15 -16.15
N SER A 34 -11.26 -18.40 -15.15
CA SER A 34 -11.33 -17.56 -13.94
C SER A 34 -10.05 -17.64 -13.11
N ALA A 35 -9.46 -18.82 -12.94
CA ALA A 35 -8.19 -19.01 -12.24
C ALA A 35 -7.02 -18.36 -12.98
N SER A 36 -6.96 -18.50 -14.31
CA SER A 36 -5.94 -17.84 -15.15
C SER A 36 -6.07 -16.31 -15.11
N GLN A 37 -7.29 -15.80 -15.14
CA GLN A 37 -7.56 -14.37 -15.00
C GLN A 37 -7.16 -13.85 -13.62
N ALA A 38 -7.47 -14.60 -12.55
CA ALA A 38 -7.06 -14.26 -11.19
C ALA A 38 -5.54 -14.15 -11.09
N ALA A 39 -4.78 -15.14 -11.58
CA ALA A 39 -3.32 -15.09 -11.61
C ALA A 39 -2.79 -13.84 -12.33
N THR A 40 -3.37 -13.47 -13.48
CA THR A 40 -2.99 -12.27 -14.23
C THR A 40 -3.25 -10.96 -13.45
N ILE A 41 -4.39 -10.89 -12.75
CA ILE A 41 -4.75 -9.75 -11.91
C ILE A 41 -3.76 -9.63 -10.74
N THR A 42 -3.45 -10.75 -10.09
CA THR A 42 -2.50 -10.84 -8.99
C THR A 42 -1.11 -10.35 -9.41
N ASP A 43 -0.64 -10.77 -10.59
CA ASP A 43 0.64 -10.34 -11.17
C ASP A 43 0.70 -8.83 -11.49
N THR A 44 -0.45 -8.25 -11.82
CA THR A 44 -0.60 -6.80 -11.98
C THR A 44 -0.61 -6.09 -10.63
N ALA A 45 -1.28 -6.67 -9.63
CA ALA A 45 -1.34 -6.13 -8.28
C ALA A 45 0.04 -6.06 -7.62
N VAL A 46 0.90 -7.08 -7.78
CA VAL A 46 2.30 -7.04 -7.33
C VAL A 46 3.03 -5.79 -7.85
N LYS A 47 2.94 -5.53 -9.16
CA LYS A 47 3.59 -4.38 -9.79
C LYS A 47 3.08 -3.04 -9.25
N ILE A 48 1.79 -2.95 -8.96
CA ILE A 48 1.18 -1.75 -8.37
C ILE A 48 1.69 -1.54 -6.93
N VAL A 49 1.80 -2.61 -6.14
CA VAL A 49 2.31 -2.56 -4.77
C VAL A 49 3.78 -2.14 -4.77
N GLU A 50 4.62 -2.73 -5.63
CA GLU A 50 6.03 -2.33 -5.78
C GLU A 50 6.18 -0.85 -6.12
N GLN A 51 5.43 -0.36 -7.11
CA GLN A 51 5.44 1.07 -7.47
C GLN A 51 4.98 1.97 -6.33
N THR A 52 4.01 1.51 -5.53
CA THR A 52 3.49 2.25 -4.37
C THR A 52 4.53 2.29 -3.25
N ASN A 53 5.20 1.17 -2.97
CA ASN A 53 6.31 1.08 -2.02
C ASN A 53 7.47 2.02 -2.38
N HIS A 54 7.83 2.10 -3.67
CA HIS A 54 8.84 3.06 -4.13
C HIS A 54 8.44 4.51 -3.87
N LYS A 55 7.18 4.88 -4.14
CA LYS A 55 6.69 6.24 -3.90
C LYS A 55 6.64 6.60 -2.41
N ILE A 56 6.22 5.67 -1.56
CA ILE A 56 6.17 5.87 -0.11
C ILE A 56 7.59 5.99 0.47
N SER A 57 8.52 5.17 -0.02
CA SER A 57 9.93 5.24 0.39
C SER A 57 10.54 6.59 0.03
N ALA A 58 10.31 7.07 -1.19
CA ALA A 58 10.76 8.40 -1.62
C ALA A 58 10.13 9.54 -0.80
N LEU A 59 8.87 9.40 -0.38
CA LEU A 59 8.21 10.34 0.54
C LEU A 59 8.88 10.34 1.92
N GLY A 60 9.24 9.16 2.43
CA GLY A 60 9.98 9.00 3.69
C GLY A 60 11.34 9.70 3.64
N GLU A 61 12.13 9.46 2.59
CA GLU A 61 13.42 10.11 2.36
C GLU A 61 13.28 11.63 2.24
N SER A 62 12.35 12.11 1.41
CA SER A 62 12.07 13.55 1.26
C SER A 62 11.70 14.20 2.60
N SER A 63 10.96 13.48 3.46
CA SER A 63 10.58 13.97 4.78
C SER A 63 11.78 14.07 5.74
N VAL A 64 12.78 13.19 5.61
CA VAL A 64 14.06 13.30 6.35
C VAL A 64 14.82 14.55 5.93
N ASP A 65 14.92 14.81 4.63
CA ASP A 65 15.59 16.01 4.11
C ASP A 65 14.93 17.31 4.60
N ILE A 66 13.59 17.36 4.55
CA ILE A 66 12.83 18.50 5.09
C ILE A 66 13.10 18.64 6.61
N GLY A 67 13.16 17.53 7.35
CA GLY A 67 13.49 17.54 8.77
C GLY A 67 14.86 18.16 9.07
N GLN A 68 15.86 17.88 8.22
CA GLN A 68 17.19 18.48 8.34
C GLN A 68 17.16 19.99 8.05
N VAL A 69 16.40 20.43 7.04
CA VAL A 69 16.22 21.86 6.74
C VAL A 69 15.54 22.58 7.91
N VAL A 70 14.47 22.01 8.47
CA VAL A 70 13.77 22.58 9.63
C VAL A 70 14.70 22.74 10.83
N LYS A 71 15.57 21.76 11.09
CA LYS A 71 16.57 21.84 12.15
C LYS A 71 17.51 23.03 11.98
N VAL A 72 18.01 23.27 10.76
CA VAL A 72 18.86 24.43 10.45
C VAL A 72 18.10 25.75 10.70
N ILE A 73 16.83 25.82 10.32
CA ILE A 73 16.00 27.03 10.56
C ILE A 73 15.82 27.27 12.07
N THR A 74 15.60 26.22 12.86
CA THR A 74 15.52 26.32 14.33
C THR A 74 16.83 26.84 14.92
N GLU A 75 17.98 26.35 14.44
CA GLU A 75 19.30 26.84 14.87
C GLU A 75 19.50 28.33 14.52
N ILE A 76 19.13 28.76 13.31
CA ILE A 76 19.16 30.17 12.88
C ILE A 76 18.26 31.03 13.76
N ALA A 77 17.04 30.57 14.08
CA ALA A 77 16.14 31.29 14.96
C ALA A 77 16.74 31.47 16.36
N GLY A 78 17.42 30.45 16.89
CA GLY A 78 18.16 30.52 18.15
C GLY A 78 19.30 31.55 18.11
N GLN A 79 20.08 31.58 17.03
CA GLN A 79 21.14 32.58 16.83
C GLN A 79 20.57 34.00 16.72
N ASN A 80 19.48 34.19 15.98
CA ASN A 80 18.80 35.48 15.88
C ASN A 80 18.27 35.97 17.22
N ASN A 81 17.74 35.07 18.06
CA ASN A 81 17.30 35.41 19.41
C ASN A 81 18.48 35.85 20.30
N LEU A 82 19.64 35.20 20.20
CA LEU A 82 20.86 35.61 20.91
C LEU A 82 21.40 36.96 20.41
N LEU A 83 21.42 37.19 19.09
CA LEU A 83 21.81 38.47 18.50
C LEU A 83 20.90 39.60 18.97
N ALA A 84 19.58 39.36 18.97
CA ALA A 84 18.59 40.31 19.45
C ALA A 84 18.80 40.63 20.95
N LEU A 85 19.09 39.62 21.77
CA LEU A 85 19.40 39.82 23.18
C LEU A 85 20.64 40.71 23.38
N ASN A 86 21.72 40.44 22.64
CA ASN A 86 22.93 41.26 22.69
C ASN A 86 22.64 42.71 22.26
N ALA A 87 21.82 42.90 21.22
CA ALA A 87 21.39 44.23 20.79
C ALA A 87 20.55 44.96 21.86
N THR A 88 19.66 44.25 22.57
CA THR A 88 18.92 44.82 23.70
C THR A 88 19.85 45.26 24.83
N ILE A 89 20.89 44.49 25.14
CA ILE A 89 21.89 44.83 26.17
C ILE A 89 22.67 46.09 25.77
N GLU A 90 23.13 46.17 24.52
CA GLU A 90 23.90 47.32 24.05
C GLU A 90 23.02 48.58 23.94
N ALA A 91 21.76 48.42 23.53
CA ALA A 91 20.78 49.52 23.52
C ALA A 91 20.52 50.08 24.93
N ALA A 92 20.43 49.22 25.95
CA ALA A 92 20.31 49.66 27.34
C ALA A 92 21.57 50.42 27.81
N ARG A 93 22.75 49.98 27.37
CA ARG A 93 24.03 50.63 27.67
C ARG A 93 24.16 52.02 27.05
N ALA A 94 23.56 52.24 25.89
CA ALA A 94 23.52 53.54 25.21
C ALA A 94 22.51 54.54 25.83
N GLY A 95 21.70 54.13 26.81
CA GLY A 95 20.76 55.01 27.50
C GLY A 95 19.67 55.59 26.59
N GLU A 96 19.42 56.90 26.68
CA GLU A 96 18.41 57.60 25.85
C GLU A 96 18.66 57.45 24.34
N ALA A 97 19.93 57.43 23.92
CA ALA A 97 20.31 57.28 22.50
C ALA A 97 19.98 55.88 21.93
N GLY A 98 19.85 54.88 22.80
CA GLY A 98 19.59 53.49 22.42
C GLY A 98 18.11 53.11 22.30
N LYS A 99 17.16 54.00 22.64
CA LYS A 99 15.73 53.65 22.70
C LYS A 99 15.17 53.09 21.39
N GLY A 100 15.54 53.67 20.24
CA GLY A 100 15.11 53.17 18.93
C GLY A 100 15.66 51.77 18.61
N PHE A 101 16.94 51.54 18.94
CA PHE A 101 17.58 50.22 18.81
C PHE A 101 16.95 49.17 19.72
N ALA A 102 16.54 49.54 20.93
CA ALA A 102 15.88 48.64 21.87
C ALA A 102 14.53 48.11 21.32
N VAL A 103 13.77 48.95 20.62
CA VAL A 103 12.49 48.53 20.00
C VAL A 103 12.75 47.51 18.89
N VAL A 104 13.70 47.79 17.99
CA VAL A 104 14.06 46.88 16.90
C VAL A 104 14.57 45.55 17.45
N ALA A 105 15.44 45.58 18.47
CA ALA A 105 15.95 44.37 19.10
C ALA A 105 14.82 43.50 19.71
N ASN A 106 13.83 44.13 20.35
CA ASN A 106 12.67 43.40 20.87
C ASN A 106 11.80 42.78 19.75
N GLU A 107 11.61 43.48 18.63
CA GLU A 107 10.86 42.96 17.48
C GLU A 107 11.56 41.74 16.87
N VAL A 108 12.87 41.83 16.66
CA VAL A 108 13.69 40.69 16.15
C VAL A 108 13.63 39.51 17.12
N LYS A 109 13.68 39.77 18.43
CA LYS A 109 13.53 38.73 19.45
C LYS A 109 12.16 38.05 19.37
N GLN A 110 11.07 38.81 19.18
CA GLN A 110 9.73 38.23 19.02
C GLN A 110 9.62 37.37 17.76
N LEU A 111 10.10 37.88 16.62
CA LEU A 111 10.12 37.14 15.34
C LEU A 111 10.94 35.85 15.45
N ALA A 112 12.09 35.88 16.12
CA ALA A 112 12.92 34.70 16.36
C ALA A 112 12.17 33.64 17.18
N ASN A 113 11.46 34.04 18.24
CA ASN A 113 10.65 33.12 19.05
C ASN A 113 9.45 32.55 18.28
N GLN A 114 8.77 33.35 17.46
CA GLN A 114 7.70 32.88 16.59
C GLN A 114 8.22 31.87 15.56
N THR A 115 9.39 32.12 14.98
CA THR A 115 10.05 31.22 14.03
C THR A 115 10.44 29.89 14.70
N ALA A 116 11.01 29.95 15.91
CA ALA A 116 11.35 28.75 16.68
C ALA A 116 10.09 27.90 16.99
N LYS A 117 8.97 28.54 17.31
CA LYS A 117 7.71 27.83 17.55
C LYS A 117 7.16 27.19 16.27
N ALA A 118 7.09 27.94 15.17
CA ALA A 118 6.60 27.42 13.89
C ALA A 118 7.46 26.26 13.36
N THR A 119 8.78 26.33 13.53
CA THR A 119 9.70 25.24 13.15
C THR A 119 9.53 24.01 14.04
N SER A 120 9.29 24.19 15.34
CA SER A 120 8.94 23.08 16.25
C SER A 120 7.66 22.36 15.81
N ASP A 121 6.59 23.10 15.52
CA ASP A 121 5.31 22.53 15.06
C ASP A 121 5.48 21.81 13.71
N THR A 122 6.31 22.35 12.81
CA THR A 122 6.64 21.72 11.53
C THR A 122 7.44 20.44 11.73
N SER A 123 8.39 20.42 12.67
CA SER A 123 9.18 19.23 13.02
C SER A 123 8.29 18.10 13.53
N GLU A 124 7.28 18.40 14.35
CA GLU A 124 6.30 17.42 14.82
C GLU A 124 5.49 16.83 13.65
N LYS A 125 5.00 17.67 12.73
CA LYS A 125 4.31 17.21 11.52
C LYS A 125 5.18 16.30 10.65
N ILE A 126 6.46 16.62 10.48
CA ILE A 126 7.39 15.79 9.71
C ILE A 126 7.57 14.41 10.36
N LYS A 127 7.67 14.34 11.69
CA LYS A 127 7.75 13.06 12.41
C LYS A 127 6.52 12.19 12.18
N ILE A 128 5.33 12.80 12.17
CA ILE A 128 4.09 12.09 11.86
C ILE A 128 4.14 11.54 10.43
N ILE A 129 4.54 12.36 9.44
CA ILE A 129 4.66 11.92 8.04
C ILE A 129 5.65 10.75 7.91
N GLN A 130 6.79 10.80 8.60
CA GLN A 130 7.77 9.71 8.60
C GLN A 130 7.20 8.42 9.21
N ALA A 131 6.45 8.53 10.31
CA ALA A 131 5.79 7.39 10.93
C ALA A 131 4.71 6.79 10.01
N ASP A 132 3.88 7.64 9.40
CA ASP A 132 2.82 7.22 8.48
C ASP A 132 3.40 6.55 7.22
N ALA A 133 4.52 7.07 6.68
CA ALA A 133 5.22 6.45 5.57
C ALA A 133 5.72 5.05 5.94
N LYS A 134 6.29 4.87 7.14
CA LYS A 134 6.73 3.56 7.64
C LYS A 134 5.56 2.58 7.79
N ASN A 135 4.47 3.02 8.40
CA ASN A 135 3.26 2.21 8.56
C ASN A 135 2.67 1.82 7.19
N ALA A 136 2.74 2.72 6.21
CA ALA A 136 2.24 2.44 4.86
C ALA A 136 3.10 1.38 4.14
N VAL A 137 4.43 1.37 4.32
CA VAL A 137 5.30 0.30 3.81
C VAL A 137 4.93 -1.05 4.45
N GLU A 138 4.76 -1.09 5.77
CA GLU A 138 4.35 -2.32 6.48
C GLU A 138 3.01 -2.86 5.95
N ALA A 139 2.03 -1.99 5.72
CA ALA A 139 0.75 -2.37 5.14
C ALA A 139 0.87 -2.90 3.69
N MET A 140 1.78 -2.33 2.89
CA MET A 140 2.04 -2.83 1.53
C MET A 140 2.70 -4.23 1.54
N ASP A 141 3.56 -4.50 2.52
CA ASP A 141 4.15 -5.83 2.71
C ASP A 141 3.08 -6.87 3.08
N GLU A 142 2.13 -6.52 3.96
CA GLU A 142 0.96 -7.37 4.25
C GLU A 142 0.11 -7.63 3.01
N ILE A 143 -0.16 -6.61 2.19
CA ILE A 143 -0.89 -6.75 0.93
C ILE A 143 -0.14 -7.68 -0.04
N THR A 144 1.18 -7.57 -0.11
CA THR A 144 2.02 -8.45 -0.94
C THR A 144 1.85 -9.93 -0.54
N ASN A 145 1.79 -10.22 0.76
CA ASN A 145 1.56 -11.57 1.25
C ASN A 145 0.18 -12.11 0.85
N VAL A 146 -0.87 -11.29 0.98
CA VAL A 146 -2.24 -11.66 0.55
C VAL A 146 -2.29 -11.93 -0.95
N ILE A 147 -1.62 -11.11 -1.75
CA ILE A 147 -1.52 -11.29 -3.21
C ILE A 147 -0.84 -12.63 -3.55
N ASN A 148 0.28 -12.95 -2.88
CA ASN A 148 0.97 -14.23 -3.08
C ASN A 148 0.08 -15.43 -2.72
N GLU A 149 -0.67 -15.36 -1.61
CA GLU A 149 -1.61 -16.42 -1.22
C GLU A 149 -2.70 -16.63 -2.29
N VAL A 150 -3.23 -15.55 -2.88
CA VAL A 150 -4.19 -15.64 -3.99
C VAL A 150 -3.57 -16.28 -5.23
N ASN A 151 -2.29 -16.01 -5.51
CA ASN A 151 -1.56 -16.64 -6.62
C ASN A 151 -1.43 -18.16 -6.41
N ASP A 152 -1.06 -18.58 -5.21
CA ASP A 152 -0.90 -19.99 -4.85
C ASP A 152 -2.23 -20.76 -4.92
N ILE A 153 -3.32 -20.13 -4.45
CA ILE A 153 -4.68 -20.67 -4.58
C ILE A 153 -5.05 -20.81 -6.06
N SER A 154 -4.74 -19.81 -6.89
CA SER A 154 -5.01 -19.86 -8.34
C SER A 154 -4.25 -21.01 -9.03
N GLY A 155 -3.00 -21.25 -8.64
CA GLY A 155 -2.21 -22.40 -9.13
C GLY A 155 -2.76 -23.75 -8.69
N THR A 156 -3.25 -23.84 -7.45
CA THR A 156 -3.92 -25.03 -6.92
C THR A 156 -5.22 -25.32 -7.68
N ILE A 157 -6.02 -24.29 -7.95
CA ILE A 157 -7.25 -24.42 -8.76
C ILE A 157 -6.91 -24.90 -10.16
N ALA A 158 -5.91 -24.31 -10.82
CA ALA A 158 -5.50 -24.73 -12.16
C ALA A 158 -5.13 -26.22 -12.21
N SER A 159 -4.37 -26.70 -11.23
CA SER A 159 -4.00 -28.12 -11.11
C SER A 159 -5.21 -29.03 -10.91
N ALA A 160 -6.15 -28.64 -10.02
CA ALA A 160 -7.38 -29.40 -9.78
C ALA A 160 -8.29 -29.45 -11.02
N VAL A 161 -8.33 -28.36 -11.78
CA VAL A 161 -9.09 -28.26 -13.03
C VAL A 161 -8.53 -29.17 -14.12
N GLU A 162 -7.20 -29.31 -14.21
CA GLU A 162 -6.57 -30.27 -15.11
C GLU A 162 -6.96 -31.72 -14.77
N GLU A 163 -6.93 -32.09 -13.49
CA GLU A 163 -7.35 -33.43 -13.01
C GLU A 163 -8.85 -33.69 -13.27
N GLN A 164 -9.70 -32.70 -13.00
CA GLN A 164 -11.13 -32.78 -13.30
C GLN A 164 -11.39 -32.92 -14.80
N SER A 165 -10.62 -32.24 -15.65
CA SER A 165 -10.74 -32.34 -17.10
C SER A 165 -10.38 -33.74 -17.59
N ALA A 166 -9.30 -34.33 -17.07
CA ALA A 166 -8.91 -35.72 -17.39
C ALA A 166 -10.03 -36.71 -17.01
N THR A 167 -10.53 -36.62 -15.78
CA THR A 167 -11.61 -37.48 -15.27
C THR A 167 -12.91 -37.36 -16.08
N THR A 168 -13.30 -36.12 -16.41
CA THR A 168 -14.51 -35.85 -17.20
C THR A 168 -14.38 -36.40 -18.63
N ASN A 169 -13.20 -36.30 -19.23
CA ASN A 169 -12.92 -36.90 -20.55
C ASN A 169 -12.94 -38.44 -20.52
N GLU A 170 -12.54 -39.08 -19.41
CA GLU A 170 -12.69 -40.53 -19.24
C GLU A 170 -14.14 -40.94 -19.08
N MET A 171 -14.93 -40.19 -18.29
CA MET A 171 -16.37 -40.42 -18.15
C MET A 171 -17.10 -40.30 -19.49
N SER A 172 -16.80 -39.24 -20.26
CA SER A 172 -17.38 -39.04 -21.59
C SER A 172 -17.08 -40.22 -22.53
N ARG A 173 -15.85 -40.74 -22.49
CA ARG A 173 -15.43 -41.92 -23.27
C ARG A 173 -16.09 -43.22 -22.84
N ASN A 174 -16.40 -43.39 -21.57
CA ASN A 174 -17.06 -44.59 -21.05
C ASN A 174 -18.58 -44.60 -21.31
N VAL A 175 -19.16 -43.45 -21.64
CA VAL A 175 -20.59 -43.24 -21.89
C VAL A 175 -20.94 -43.25 -23.38
N ALA A 176 -19.98 -42.89 -24.24
CA ALA A 176 -20.07 -42.93 -25.71
C ALA A 176 -19.99 -44.38 -26.26
#